data_AF-A0AB36XN82-F1
#
_entry.id   AF-A0AB36XN82-F1
#
_cell.length_a   1.000
_cell.length_b   1.000
_cell.length_c   1.000
_cell.angle_alpha   90.00
_cell.angle_beta   90.00
_cell.angle_gamma   90.00
#
_symmetry.space_group_name_H-M   'P 1'
#
loop_
_entity.id
_entity.type
_entity.pdbx_description
1 polymer ?
#
loop_
_entity_poly.entity_id
_entity_poly.type
_entity_poly.pdbx_seq_one_letter_code
_entity_poly.pdbx_strand_id
1 'polypeptide(L)'
;MSNQLTDIESIIRDWKAGHKWAEQKLYRFAYAHLYALAQKERKRSTTKHDQSCWVSWNNINNTTALVHDAYLKLSFADTQSIEDTRDFLLMAAKIMRQILIDNARRQQAQKRQLPTKVPPQEDRHFEQLITMDKVVDHFTLNYPRQSQAFKLKYLMGLQTQEISQLLTCSDSLIEKDLKFSRCWLTRKINTQHNPIY
;
A
#
# COMPACT_ATOMS: atom_id res chain seq x y z
N MET A 1 -8.66 19.96 -1.94
CA MET A 1 -7.90 18.76 -1.49
C MET A 1 -6.52 19.12 -0.93
N SER A 2 -5.95 20.30 -1.23
CA SER A 2 -4.73 20.84 -0.58
C SER A 2 -4.76 20.88 0.96
N ASN A 3 -5.95 21.03 1.55
CA ASN A 3 -6.13 21.15 3.00
C ASN A 3 -5.75 19.89 3.80
N GLN A 4 -5.67 18.71 3.16
CA GLN A 4 -5.36 17.45 3.83
C GLN A 4 -3.85 17.29 4.09
N LEU A 5 -3.00 17.70 3.13
CA LEU A 5 -1.54 17.62 3.28
C LEU A 5 -1.04 18.61 4.35
N THR A 6 -1.59 19.82 4.36
CA THR A 6 -1.27 20.84 5.38
C THR A 6 -1.72 20.41 6.78
N ASP A 7 -2.84 19.70 6.90
CA ASP A 7 -3.30 19.13 8.18
C ASP A 7 -2.31 18.05 8.66
N ILE A 8 -1.88 17.14 7.77
CA ILE A 8 -0.89 16.10 8.09
C ILE A 8 0.45 16.70 8.52
N GLU A 9 0.94 17.74 7.83
CA GLU A 9 2.18 18.44 8.20
C GLU A 9 2.14 18.97 9.63
N SER A 10 1.01 19.57 10.03
CA SER A 10 0.83 20.05 11.41
C SER A 10 0.85 18.89 12.41
N ILE A 11 0.14 17.80 12.11
CA ILE A 11 0.06 16.63 12.99
C ILE A 11 1.44 15.94 13.12
N ILE A 12 2.23 15.84 12.04
CA ILE A 12 3.58 15.28 12.11
C ILE A 12 4.48 16.12 13.02
N ARG A 13 4.38 17.46 12.93
CA ARG A 13 5.14 18.36 13.81
C ARG A 13 4.78 18.13 15.28
N ASP A 14 3.49 18.02 15.58
CA ASP A 14 3.02 17.77 16.95
C ASP A 14 3.42 16.39 17.46
N TRP A 15 3.45 15.39 16.58
CA TRP A 15 3.89 14.05 16.91
C TRP A 15 5.40 14.00 17.20
N LYS A 16 6.23 14.73 16.44
CA LYS A 16 7.66 14.91 16.72
C LYS A 16 7.93 15.61 18.05
N ALA A 17 7.05 16.52 18.45
CA ALA A 17 7.10 17.15 19.77
C ALA A 17 6.70 16.20 20.93
N GLY A 18 6.39 14.94 20.62
CA GLY A 18 6.04 13.91 21.62
C GLY A 18 4.57 13.94 22.04
N HIS A 19 3.72 14.68 21.33
CA HIS A 19 2.30 14.74 21.66
C HIS A 19 1.56 13.45 21.26
N LYS A 20 1.14 12.66 22.25
CA LYS A 20 0.39 11.40 22.03
C LYS A 20 -0.91 11.57 21.24
N TRP A 21 -1.56 12.73 21.32
CA TRP A 21 -2.78 12.99 20.56
C TRP A 21 -2.53 13.07 19.04
N ALA A 22 -1.32 13.47 18.63
CA ALA A 22 -0.94 13.57 17.24
C ALA A 22 -0.76 12.18 16.61
N GLU A 23 -0.18 11.23 17.36
CA GLU A 23 -0.14 9.82 17.00
C GLU A 23 -1.55 9.28 16.71
N GLN A 24 -2.50 9.58 17.60
CA GLN A 24 -3.89 9.15 17.45
C GLN A 24 -4.57 9.77 16.22
N LYS A 25 -4.25 11.01 15.86
CA LYS A 25 -4.75 11.66 14.63
C LYS A 25 -4.13 11.07 13.37
N LEU A 26 -2.81 10.84 13.32
CA LEU A 26 -2.13 10.17 12.20
C LEU A 26 -2.71 8.77 11.97
N TYR A 27 -2.95 8.04 13.06
CA TYR A 27 -3.61 6.75 12.99
C TYR A 27 -5.01 6.85 12.40
N ARG A 28 -5.85 7.77 12.87
CA ARG A 28 -7.21 7.96 12.33
C ARG A 28 -7.20 8.32 10.85
N PHE A 29 -6.21 9.11 10.42
CA PHE A 29 -6.02 9.42 9.01
C PHE A 29 -5.67 8.17 8.20
N ALA A 30 -4.65 7.41 8.63
CA ALA A 30 -4.26 6.15 7.98
C ALA A 30 -5.40 5.11 7.96
N TYR A 31 -6.14 5.00 9.07
CA TYR A 31 -7.35 4.16 9.23
C TYR A 31 -8.41 4.53 8.19
N ALA A 32 -8.78 5.81 8.11
CA ALA A 32 -9.80 6.29 7.19
C ALA A 32 -9.38 6.04 5.74
N HIS A 33 -8.09 6.22 5.45
CA HIS A 33 -7.53 6.00 4.13
C HIS A 33 -7.59 4.51 3.72
N LEU A 34 -7.15 3.60 4.59
CA LEU A 34 -7.25 2.15 4.40
C LEU A 34 -8.68 1.71 4.16
N TYR A 35 -9.59 2.20 4.98
CA TYR A 35 -11.00 1.84 4.89
C TYR A 35 -11.63 2.35 3.59
N ALA A 36 -11.30 3.58 3.17
CA ALA A 36 -11.76 4.13 1.90
C ALA A 36 -11.23 3.35 0.69
N LEU A 37 -9.95 2.97 0.68
CA LEU A 37 -9.38 2.11 -0.37
C LEU A 37 -10.05 0.74 -0.39
N ALA A 38 -10.20 0.10 0.76
CA ALA A 38 -10.89 -1.18 0.89
C ALA A 38 -12.33 -1.13 0.35
N GLN A 39 -13.09 -0.09 0.71
CA GLN A 39 -14.46 0.12 0.24
C GLN A 39 -14.54 0.39 -1.27
N LYS A 40 -13.63 1.21 -1.80
CA LYS A 40 -13.57 1.55 -3.22
C LYS A 40 -13.29 0.31 -4.07
N GLU A 41 -12.41 -0.55 -3.58
CA GLU A 41 -12.06 -1.80 -4.26
C GLU A 41 -13.22 -2.82 -4.17
N ARG A 42 -13.89 -2.97 -3.03
CA ARG A 42 -15.11 -3.80 -2.92
C ARG A 42 -16.22 -3.40 -3.91
N LYS A 43 -16.42 -2.10 -4.12
CA LYS A 43 -17.38 -1.56 -5.11
C LYS A 43 -16.94 -1.81 -6.56
N ARG A 44 -15.64 -2.02 -6.80
CA ARG A 44 -15.08 -2.38 -8.11
C ARG A 44 -15.13 -3.88 -8.35
N SER A 45 -14.95 -4.72 -7.33
CA SER A 45 -15.02 -6.19 -7.44
C SER A 45 -16.41 -6.69 -7.85
N THR A 46 -17.47 -5.92 -7.61
CA THR A 46 -18.84 -6.23 -8.08
C THR A 46 -19.05 -5.91 -9.56
N THR A 47 -18.19 -5.09 -10.16
CA THR A 47 -18.40 -4.55 -11.50
C THR A 47 -17.12 -4.68 -12.33
N LYS A 48 -17.01 -5.81 -13.03
CA LYS A 48 -16.00 -6.18 -14.03
C LYS A 48 -14.59 -6.48 -13.52
N HIS A 49 -13.99 -7.51 -14.13
CA HIS A 49 -12.57 -7.84 -14.16
C HIS A 49 -11.77 -6.67 -14.76
N ASP A 50 -11.64 -5.55 -14.07
CA ASP A 50 -10.70 -4.51 -14.47
C ASP A 50 -9.29 -4.90 -14.00
N GLN A 51 -8.52 -5.49 -14.91
CA GLN A 51 -7.10 -5.82 -14.74
C GLN A 51 -6.21 -4.57 -14.62
N SER A 52 -6.77 -3.36 -14.66
CA SER A 52 -6.00 -2.11 -14.52
C SER A 52 -5.56 -1.81 -13.07
N CYS A 53 -6.19 -2.44 -12.07
CA CYS A 53 -5.77 -2.32 -10.68
C CYS A 53 -4.66 -3.35 -10.40
N TRP A 54 -3.41 -2.88 -10.48
CA TRP A 54 -2.20 -3.71 -10.33
C TRP A 54 -2.07 -4.37 -8.94
N VAL A 55 -2.79 -3.89 -7.93
CA VAL A 55 -2.98 -4.59 -6.66
C VAL A 55 -4.43 -5.08 -6.63
N SER A 56 -4.65 -6.39 -6.74
CA SER A 56 -5.96 -6.95 -6.42
C SER A 56 -6.16 -6.87 -4.90
N TRP A 57 -6.60 -5.70 -4.44
CA TRP A 57 -6.98 -5.40 -3.05
C TRP A 57 -8.24 -6.19 -2.60
N ASN A 58 -8.77 -7.07 -3.45
CA ASN A 58 -9.92 -7.95 -3.20
C ASN A 58 -9.74 -8.87 -1.97
N ASN A 59 -8.54 -8.97 -1.40
CA ASN A 59 -8.24 -9.82 -0.24
C ASN A 59 -8.41 -9.14 1.12
N ILE A 60 -8.96 -7.92 1.20
CA ILE A 60 -9.32 -7.26 2.47
C ILE A 60 -10.64 -7.83 3.05
N ASN A 61 -10.74 -9.16 3.13
CA ASN A 61 -11.93 -9.85 3.66
C ASN A 61 -12.01 -9.83 5.19
N ASN A 62 -11.04 -9.21 5.88
CA ASN A 62 -11.14 -8.97 7.32
C ASN A 62 -10.55 -7.61 7.72
N THR A 63 -11.18 -6.54 7.23
CA THR A 63 -10.70 -5.14 7.33
C THR A 63 -10.42 -4.72 8.77
N THR A 64 -11.19 -5.18 9.75
CA THR A 64 -11.05 -4.77 11.15
C THR A 64 -9.77 -5.32 11.80
N ALA A 65 -9.44 -6.59 11.55
CA ALA A 65 -8.23 -7.21 12.08
C ALA A 65 -6.96 -6.64 11.44
N LEU A 66 -6.99 -6.40 10.12
CA LEU A 66 -5.87 -5.78 9.39
C LEU A 66 -5.57 -4.38 9.91
N VAL A 67 -6.60 -3.64 10.28
CA VAL A 67 -6.44 -2.27 10.74
C VAL A 67 -5.96 -2.20 12.19
N HIS A 68 -6.34 -3.15 13.05
CA HIS A 68 -5.72 -3.29 14.37
C HIS A 68 -4.23 -3.65 14.26
N ASP A 69 -3.86 -4.53 13.33
CA ASP A 69 -2.45 -4.82 13.04
C ASP A 69 -1.71 -3.59 12.48
N ALA A 70 -2.41 -2.72 11.73
CA ALA A 70 -1.88 -1.43 11.28
C ALA A 70 -1.57 -0.50 12.44
N TYR A 71 -2.47 -0.42 13.41
CA TYR A 71 -2.29 0.36 14.61
C TYR A 71 -1.02 -0.04 15.34
N LEU A 72 -0.88 -1.33 15.67
CA LEU A 72 0.27 -1.84 16.41
C LEU A 72 1.58 -1.59 15.65
N LYS A 73 1.61 -1.88 14.34
CA LYS A 73 2.82 -1.65 13.54
C LYS A 73 3.20 -0.18 13.41
N LEU A 74 2.22 0.72 13.37
CA LEU A 74 2.46 2.16 13.31
C LEU A 74 2.92 2.71 14.66
N SER A 75 2.34 2.27 15.77
CA SER A 75 2.75 2.69 17.12
C SER A 75 4.16 2.21 17.50
N PHE A 76 4.62 1.10 16.90
CA PHE A 76 6.00 0.61 17.04
C PHE A 76 6.96 1.14 15.96
N ALA A 77 6.47 1.95 15.01
CA ALA A 77 7.33 2.50 13.97
C ALA A 77 8.28 3.54 14.56
N ASP A 78 9.54 3.51 14.13
CA ASP A 78 10.55 4.46 14.58
C ASP A 78 10.25 5.86 14.03
N THR A 79 9.76 6.72 14.93
CA THR A 79 9.34 8.09 14.64
C THR A 79 10.52 9.00 14.31
N GLN A 80 11.74 8.61 14.68
CA GLN A 80 12.96 9.39 14.39
C GLN A 80 13.29 9.41 12.90
N SER A 81 12.86 8.39 12.16
CA SER A 81 13.11 8.26 10.71
C SER A 81 12.16 9.06 9.82
N ILE A 82 11.17 9.75 10.41
CA ILE A 82 10.12 10.44 9.67
C ILE A 82 10.46 11.92 9.67
N GLU A 83 10.98 12.44 8.56
CA GLU A 83 11.37 13.86 8.49
C GLU A 83 10.20 14.76 8.09
N ASP A 84 9.40 14.30 7.14
CA ASP A 84 8.35 15.08 6.51
C ASP A 84 7.10 14.24 6.18
N THR A 85 6.11 14.88 5.55
CA THR A 85 4.87 14.25 5.09
C THR A 85 5.13 13.15 4.07
N ARG A 86 6.13 13.30 3.20
CA ARG A 86 6.49 12.28 2.21
C ARG A 86 6.93 11.00 2.92
N ASP A 87 7.81 11.11 3.91
CA ASP A 87 8.35 9.97 4.65
C ASP A 87 7.26 9.26 5.46
N PHE A 88 6.37 10.03 6.10
CA PHE A 88 5.21 9.46 6.79
C PHE A 88 4.30 8.67 5.83
N LEU A 89 3.96 9.24 4.67
CA LEU A 89 3.10 8.59 3.67
C LEU A 89 3.77 7.34 3.08
N LEU A 90 5.08 7.37 2.85
CA LEU A 90 5.83 6.21 2.36
C LEU A 90 5.94 5.10 3.42
N MET A 91 6.11 5.48 4.69
CA MET A 91 6.06 4.54 5.81
C MET A 91 4.66 3.92 5.93
N ALA A 92 3.61 4.74 5.90
CA ALA A 92 2.23 4.26 5.93
C ALA A 92 1.97 3.27 4.78
N ALA A 93 2.37 3.61 3.56
CA ALA A 93 2.29 2.72 2.40
C ALA A 93 3.00 1.36 2.62
N LYS A 94 4.19 1.38 3.24
CA LYS A 94 4.94 0.16 3.59
C LYS A 94 4.20 -0.69 4.62
N ILE A 95 3.72 -0.08 5.70
CA ILE A 95 2.98 -0.77 6.77
C ILE A 95 1.72 -1.42 6.20
N MET A 96 0.95 -0.66 5.40
CA MET A 96 -0.26 -1.16 4.74
C MET A 96 0.03 -2.39 3.87
N ARG A 97 1.07 -2.33 3.04
CA ARG A 97 1.50 -3.47 2.21
C ARG A 97 1.86 -4.68 3.08
N GLN A 98 2.66 -4.50 4.13
CA GLN A 98 3.06 -5.61 5.01
C GLN A 98 1.87 -6.33 5.65
N ILE A 99 0.86 -5.58 6.09
CA ILE A 99 -0.34 -6.14 6.73
C ILE A 99 -1.12 -7.02 5.76
N LEU A 100 -1.29 -6.58 4.51
CA LEU A 100 -1.97 -7.36 3.49
C LEU A 100 -1.25 -8.68 3.22
N ILE A 101 0.08 -8.63 3.18
CA ILE A 101 0.92 -9.81 2.96
C ILE A 101 0.91 -10.76 4.14
N ASP A 102 0.99 -10.24 5.36
CA ASP A 102 0.90 -11.08 6.56
C ASP A 102 -0.46 -11.75 6.67
N ASN A 103 -1.54 -11.07 6.29
CA ASN A 103 -2.85 -11.70 6.20
C ASN A 103 -2.90 -12.79 5.13
N ALA A 104 -2.38 -12.53 3.92
CA ALA A 104 -2.30 -13.55 2.87
C ALA A 104 -1.53 -14.79 3.35
N ARG A 105 -0.41 -14.59 4.06
CA ARG A 105 0.39 -15.68 4.68
C ARG A 105 -0.39 -16.43 5.75
N ARG A 106 -1.08 -15.74 6.66
CA ARG A 106 -1.91 -16.37 7.71
C ARG A 106 -3.03 -17.21 7.10
N GLN A 107 -3.73 -16.69 6.09
CA GLN A 107 -4.79 -17.43 5.39
C GLN A 107 -4.25 -18.69 4.70
N GLN A 108 -3.10 -18.58 4.02
CA GLN A 108 -2.46 -19.74 3.40
C GLN A 108 -1.99 -20.78 4.44
N ALA A 109 -1.49 -20.35 5.60
CA ALA A 109 -1.03 -21.24 6.67
C ALA A 109 -2.21 -21.98 7.35
N GLN A 110 -3.31 -21.28 7.64
CA GLN A 110 -4.51 -21.87 8.24
C GLN A 110 -5.08 -23.01 7.37
N LYS A 111 -5.06 -22.85 6.04
CA LYS A 111 -5.50 -23.90 5.09
C LYS A 111 -4.63 -25.16 5.09
N ARG A 112 -3.35 -25.04 5.41
CA ARG A 112 -2.46 -26.22 5.52
C ARG A 112 -2.75 -27.05 6.77
N GLN A 113 -3.35 -26.44 7.79
CA GLN A 113 -3.64 -27.06 9.09
C GLN A 113 -5.07 -27.60 9.15
N LEU A 114 -6.03 -26.94 8.50
CA LEU A 114 -7.39 -27.44 8.28
C LEU A 114 -7.70 -27.36 6.78
N PRO A 115 -7.95 -28.48 6.08
CA PRO A 115 -8.41 -28.46 4.70
C PRO A 115 -9.87 -27.97 4.65
N THR A 116 -10.09 -26.69 4.91
CA THR A 116 -11.39 -26.04 4.80
C THR A 116 -11.65 -25.68 3.34
N LYS A 117 -12.92 -25.76 2.91
CA LYS A 117 -13.43 -25.50 1.55
C LYS A 117 -13.29 -24.03 1.10
N VAL A 118 -12.09 -23.47 1.08
CA VAL A 118 -11.86 -22.20 0.39
C VAL A 118 -11.66 -22.50 -1.09
N PRO A 119 -12.36 -21.81 -2.01
CA PRO A 119 -12.26 -22.11 -3.43
C PRO A 119 -10.82 -21.95 -3.94
N PRO A 120 -10.34 -22.82 -4.86
CA PRO A 120 -8.97 -22.79 -5.40
C PRO A 120 -8.52 -21.46 -6.01
N GLN A 121 -9.48 -20.59 -6.36
CA GLN A 121 -9.24 -19.26 -6.90
C GLN A 121 -8.63 -18.31 -5.86
N GLU A 122 -9.06 -18.38 -4.60
CA GLU A 122 -8.52 -17.52 -3.52
C GLU A 122 -7.08 -17.87 -3.15
N ASP A 123 -6.70 -19.16 -3.25
CA ASP A 123 -5.32 -19.60 -3.00
C ASP A 123 -4.33 -19.02 -4.00
N ARG A 124 -4.66 -19.06 -5.30
CA ARG A 124 -3.84 -18.44 -6.34
C ARG A 124 -3.69 -16.93 -6.13
N HIS A 125 -4.72 -16.27 -5.60
CA HIS A 125 -4.65 -14.84 -5.28
C HIS A 125 -3.70 -14.53 -4.11
N PHE A 126 -3.67 -15.35 -3.05
CA PHE A 126 -2.73 -15.14 -1.94
C PHE A 126 -1.27 -15.36 -2.35
N GLU A 127 -0.99 -16.41 -3.13
CA GLU A 127 0.35 -16.68 -3.64
C GLU A 127 0.83 -15.58 -4.60
N GLN A 128 -0.08 -15.07 -5.45
CA GLN A 128 0.20 -13.95 -6.33
C GLN A 128 0.55 -12.69 -5.54
N LEU A 129 -0.17 -12.37 -4.45
CA LEU A 129 0.15 -11.23 -3.60
C LEU A 129 1.53 -11.37 -2.94
N ILE A 130 1.86 -12.55 -2.40
CA ILE A 130 3.16 -12.81 -1.76
C ILE A 130 4.30 -12.72 -2.80
N THR A 131 4.08 -13.19 -4.02
CA THR A 131 5.06 -13.09 -5.10
C THR A 131 5.25 -11.63 -5.55
N MET A 132 4.14 -10.90 -5.68
CA MET A 132 4.16 -9.49 -6.03
C MET A 132 4.94 -8.66 -5.00
N ASP A 133 4.81 -8.98 -3.71
CA ASP A 133 5.58 -8.36 -2.63
C ASP A 133 7.08 -8.34 -2.94
N LYS A 134 7.65 -9.50 -3.26
CA LYS A 134 9.07 -9.62 -3.61
C LYS A 134 9.46 -8.78 -4.84
N VAL A 135 8.57 -8.71 -5.83
CA VAL A 135 8.77 -7.89 -7.04
C VAL A 135 8.80 -6.40 -6.69
N VAL A 136 7.94 -5.94 -5.78
CA VAL A 136 7.90 -4.54 -5.32
C VAL A 136 9.16 -4.18 -4.53
N ASP A 137 9.70 -5.11 -3.74
CA ASP A 137 10.97 -4.87 -3.03
C ASP A 137 12.14 -4.74 -4.01
N HIS A 138 12.22 -5.65 -4.98
CA HIS A 138 13.19 -5.52 -6.06
C HIS A 138 13.02 -4.21 -6.84
N PHE A 139 11.78 -3.79 -7.10
CA PHE A 139 11.50 -2.51 -7.74
C PHE A 139 12.01 -1.32 -6.92
N THR A 140 11.77 -1.36 -5.60
CA THR A 140 12.18 -0.31 -4.66
C THR A 140 13.69 -0.16 -4.61
N LEU A 141 14.44 -1.26 -4.64
CA LEU A 141 15.90 -1.24 -4.62
C LEU A 141 16.50 -0.65 -5.91
N ASN A 142 15.95 -0.99 -7.07
CA ASN A 142 16.51 -0.58 -8.37
C ASN A 142 16.00 0.78 -8.85
N TYR A 143 14.79 1.16 -8.46
CA TYR A 143 14.10 2.36 -8.96
C TYR A 143 13.41 3.11 -7.81
N PRO A 144 14.18 3.67 -6.86
CA PRO A 144 13.64 4.23 -5.62
C PRO A 144 12.62 5.36 -5.88
N ARG A 145 12.90 6.28 -6.79
CA ARG A 145 11.99 7.41 -7.10
C ARG A 145 10.68 6.94 -7.72
N GLN A 146 10.76 6.04 -8.71
CA GLN A 146 9.58 5.48 -9.36
C GLN A 146 8.75 4.66 -8.37
N SER A 147 9.41 3.93 -7.47
CA SER A 147 8.77 3.22 -6.37
C SER A 147 8.05 4.17 -5.41
N GLN A 148 8.64 5.32 -5.05
CA GLN A 148 7.97 6.33 -4.24
C GLN A 148 6.72 6.87 -4.94
N ALA A 149 6.83 7.32 -6.20
CA ALA A 149 5.69 7.80 -6.98
C ALA A 149 4.58 6.74 -7.07
N PHE A 150 4.97 5.49 -7.34
CA PHE A 150 4.06 4.35 -7.38
C PHE A 150 3.32 4.14 -6.05
N LYS A 151 4.04 4.11 -4.92
CA LYS A 151 3.45 3.93 -3.58
C LYS A 151 2.49 5.06 -3.23
N LEU A 152 2.90 6.30 -3.46
CA LEU A 152 2.06 7.47 -3.21
C LEU A 152 0.79 7.46 -4.08
N LYS A 153 0.88 7.06 -5.35
CA LYS A 153 -0.28 7.00 -6.24
C LYS A 153 -1.25 5.87 -5.90
N TYR A 154 -0.72 4.66 -5.71
CA TYR A 154 -1.53 3.44 -5.69
C TYR A 154 -1.78 2.89 -4.29
N LEU A 155 -0.92 3.18 -3.32
CA LEU A 155 -1.12 2.77 -1.92
C LEU A 155 -1.67 3.92 -1.07
N MET A 156 -1.35 5.17 -1.41
CA MET A 156 -1.86 6.36 -0.71
C MET A 156 -2.89 7.17 -1.53
N GLY A 157 -3.22 6.77 -2.75
CA GLY A 157 -4.30 7.39 -3.53
C GLY A 157 -4.09 8.85 -3.95
N LEU A 158 -2.86 9.39 -3.87
CA LEU A 158 -2.58 10.80 -4.17
C LEU A 158 -2.76 11.13 -5.66
N GLN A 159 -3.06 12.40 -5.95
CA GLN A 159 -3.07 12.94 -7.31
C GLN A 159 -1.65 13.28 -7.79
N THR A 160 -1.48 13.36 -9.11
CA THR A 160 -0.16 13.62 -9.73
C THR A 160 0.46 14.91 -9.20
N GLN A 161 -0.35 15.96 -9.04
CA GLN A 161 0.07 17.26 -8.52
C GLN A 161 0.51 17.20 -7.06
N GLU A 162 -0.13 16.36 -6.24
CA GLU A 162 0.25 16.18 -4.83
C GLU A 162 1.58 15.42 -4.74
N ILE A 163 1.76 14.42 -5.60
CA ILE A 163 3.01 13.63 -5.67
C ILE A 163 4.17 14.49 -6.18
N SER A 164 3.95 15.33 -7.20
CA SER A 164 4.99 16.18 -7.77
C SER A 164 5.50 17.22 -6.76
N GLN A 165 4.60 17.77 -5.93
CA GLN A 165 4.94 18.62 -4.79
C GLN A 165 5.78 17.87 -3.75
N LEU A 166 5.33 16.69 -3.30
CA LEU A 166 6.04 15.89 -2.28
C LEU A 166 7.41 15.38 -2.76
N LEU A 167 7.55 15.07 -4.05
CA LEU A 167 8.80 14.59 -4.65
C LEU A 167 9.61 15.71 -5.32
N THR A 168 9.20 16.97 -5.16
CA THR A 168 9.91 18.16 -5.63
C THR A 168 10.29 18.08 -7.12
N CYS A 169 9.35 17.68 -7.98
CA CYS A 169 9.57 17.52 -9.41
C CYS A 169 8.33 17.93 -10.24
N SER A 170 8.39 17.81 -11.57
CA SER A 170 7.28 18.20 -12.45
C SER A 170 6.23 17.11 -12.59
N ASP A 171 4.98 17.49 -12.81
CA ASP A 171 3.86 16.57 -13.06
C ASP A 171 4.17 15.59 -14.21
N SER A 172 4.73 16.10 -15.31
CA SER A 172 5.12 15.28 -16.46
C SER A 172 6.16 14.20 -16.09
N LEU A 173 7.05 14.49 -15.13
CA LEU A 173 8.02 13.51 -14.66
C LEU A 173 7.36 12.42 -13.80
N ILE A 174 6.42 12.81 -12.94
CA ILE A 174 5.61 11.85 -12.18
C ILE A 174 4.81 10.94 -13.11
N GLU A 175 4.18 11.47 -14.15
CA GLU A 175 3.46 10.65 -15.12
C GLU A 175 4.37 9.63 -15.82
N LYS A 176 5.58 10.05 -16.20
CA LYS A 176 6.61 9.16 -16.77
C LYS A 176 7.02 8.07 -15.78
N ASP A 177 7.26 8.43 -14.53
CA ASP A 177 7.62 7.49 -13.46
C ASP A 177 6.51 6.48 -13.19
N LEU A 178 5.25 6.93 -13.14
CA LEU A 178 4.09 6.06 -12.96
C LEU A 178 3.91 5.11 -14.16
N LYS A 179 4.07 5.62 -15.39
CA LYS A 179 4.02 4.80 -16.60
C LYS A 179 5.12 3.73 -16.58
N PHE A 180 6.36 4.12 -16.29
CA PHE A 180 7.48 3.19 -16.16
C PHE A 180 7.21 2.14 -15.08
N SER A 181 6.77 2.55 -13.89
CA SER A 181 6.46 1.66 -12.78
C SER A 181 5.46 0.58 -13.20
N ARG A 182 4.34 0.98 -13.83
CA ARG A 182 3.33 0.04 -14.34
C ARG A 182 3.94 -0.95 -15.34
N CYS A 183 4.65 -0.46 -16.34
CA CYS A 183 5.24 -1.32 -17.37
C CYS A 183 6.25 -2.31 -16.78
N TRP A 184 7.14 -1.84 -15.90
CA TRP A 184 8.17 -2.67 -15.28
C TRP A 184 7.55 -3.76 -14.39
N LEU A 185 6.61 -3.35 -13.53
CA LEU A 185 6.00 -4.23 -12.55
C LEU A 185 5.11 -5.29 -13.23
N THR A 186 4.28 -4.91 -14.20
CA THR A 186 3.47 -5.87 -14.96
C THR A 186 4.34 -6.88 -15.71
N ARG A 187 5.42 -6.42 -16.35
CA ARG A 187 6.36 -7.31 -17.03
C ARG A 187 6.98 -8.33 -16.07
N LYS A 188 7.47 -7.87 -14.91
CA LYS A 188 8.12 -8.75 -13.93
C LYS A 188 7.16 -9.75 -13.30
N ILE A 189 5.93 -9.35 -12.97
CA ILE A 189 4.91 -10.27 -12.44
C ILE A 189 4.56 -11.34 -13.47
N ASN A 190 4.34 -10.95 -14.73
CA ASN A 190 4.00 -11.91 -15.79
C ASN A 190 5.13 -12.92 -16.04
N THR A 191 6.40 -12.48 -16.00
CA THR A 191 7.55 -13.39 -16.12
C THR A 191 7.67 -14.35 -14.92
N GLN A 192 7.25 -13.94 -13.73
CA GLN A 192 7.23 -14.82 -12.55
C GLN A 192 6.02 -15.77 -12.54
N HIS A 193 4.91 -15.41 -13.21
CA HIS A 193 3.71 -16.24 -13.31
C HIS A 193 3.80 -17.31 -14.39
N ASN A 194 4.69 -17.15 -15.38
CA ASN A 194 4.93 -18.14 -16.42
C ASN A 194 6.30 -18.79 -16.21
N PRO A 195 6.44 -19.78 -15.29
CA PRO A 195 7.64 -20.58 -15.24
C PRO A 195 7.71 -21.33 -16.56
N ILE A 196 8.75 -21.05 -17.36
CA ILE A 196 9.07 -21.84 -18.54
C ILE A 196 9.29 -23.27 -18.06
N TYR A 197 8.33 -24.15 -18.34
CA TYR A 197 8.45 -25.60 -18.40
C TYR A 197 7.63 -26.07 -19.60
#